data_AF-A0A9D4DSR3-F1
#
_entry.id   AF-A0A9D4DSR3-F1
#
_cell.length_a   1.000
_cell.length_b   1.000
_cell.length_c   1.000
_cell.angle_alpha   90.00
_cell.angle_beta   90.00
_cell.angle_gamma   90.00
#
_symmetry.space_group_name_H-M   'P 1'
#
loop_
_entity.id
_entity.type
_entity.pdbx_description
1 polymer ?
#
loop_
_entity_poly.entity_id
_entity_poly.type
_entity_poly.pdbx_seq_one_letter_code
_entity_poly.pdbx_strand_id
1 'polypeptide(L)' 'MRDGKVIDTSDRFKLLNFNNEIYSLLIQDVKLGDTGRYTCWARNKFGEAMTEAYLNVISESSSVII' A
#
# COMPACT_ATOMS: atom_id res chain seq x y z
N MET A 1 -5.14 3.56 -2.51
CA MET A 1 -6.33 2.73 -2.20
C MET A 1 -5.92 1.27 -2.17
N ARG A 2 -6.65 0.43 -1.44
CA ARG A 2 -6.43 -1.02 -1.37
C ARG A 2 -7.73 -1.73 -1.73
N ASP A 3 -7.67 -2.59 -2.74
CA ASP A 3 -8.81 -3.40 -3.20
C ASP A 3 -10.09 -2.57 -3.45
N GLY A 4 -9.94 -1.38 -4.05
CA GLY A 4 -11.06 -0.48 -4.33
C GLY A 4 -11.41 0.51 -3.21
N LYS A 5 -10.89 0.33 -1.99
CA LYS A 5 -11.20 1.19 -0.84
C LYS A 5 -10.07 2.19 -0.55
N VAL A 6 -10.42 3.44 -0.27
CA VAL A 6 -9.44 4.44 0.19
C VAL A 6 -8.77 3.94 1.47
N ILE A 7 -7.45 4.10 1.54
CA ILE A 7 -6.69 3.77 2.74
C ILE A 7 -6.75 4.99 3.64
N ASP A 8 -7.40 4.87 4.80
CA ASP A 8 -7.39 5.91 5.81
C ASP A 8 -6.01 5.97 6.47
N THR A 9 -5.47 7.18 6.60
CA THR A 9 -4.22 7.39 7.31
C THR A 9 -4.38 7.03 8.79
N SER A 10 -3.43 6.27 9.32
CA SER A 10 -3.41 5.77 10.70
C SER A 10 -1.96 5.65 11.19
N ASP A 11 -1.76 5.18 12.42
CA ASP A 11 -0.42 4.93 12.95
C ASP A 11 0.40 3.97 12.08
N ARG A 12 -0.27 2.96 11.47
CA ARG A 12 0.39 1.99 10.57
C ARG A 12 0.47 2.47 9.13
N PHE A 13 -0.56 3.14 8.60
CA PHE A 13 -0.61 3.58 7.20
C PHE A 13 -0.37 5.08 7.10
N LYS A 14 0.78 5.47 6.57
CA LYS A 14 1.17 6.88 6.41
C LYS A 14 1.31 7.23 4.95
N LEU A 15 0.72 8.36 4.55
CA LEU A 15 0.98 8.97 3.25
C LEU A 15 2.07 10.02 3.44
N LEU A 16 3.24 9.76 2.86
CA LEU A 16 4.36 10.69 2.88
C LEU A 16 4.33 11.52 1.59
N ASN A 17 4.65 12.79 1.71
CA ASN A 17 4.77 13.72 0.60
C ASN A 17 6.16 14.37 0.66
N PHE A 18 6.91 14.24 -0.42
CA PHE A 18 8.20 14.91 -0.60
C PHE A 18 8.05 15.96 -1.70
N ASN A 19 8.15 17.24 -1.28
CA ASN A 19 8.14 18.42 -2.15
C ASN A 19 6.96 18.52 -3.13
N ASN A 20 5.81 17.91 -2.82
CA ASN A 20 4.62 17.82 -3.69
C ASN A 20 4.84 17.10 -5.03
N GLU A 21 6.00 16.49 -5.24
CA GLU A 21 6.34 15.77 -6.46
C GLU A 21 6.24 14.26 -6.26
N ILE A 22 6.61 13.78 -5.06
CA ILE A 22 6.64 12.36 -4.75
C ILE A 22 5.71 12.05 -3.59
N TYR A 23 4.77 11.15 -3.84
CA TYR A 23 3.86 10.62 -2.83
C TYR A 23 4.18 9.15 -2.58
N SER A 24 4.38 8.78 -1.31
CA SER A 24 4.73 7.43 -0.90
C SER A 24 3.75 6.90 0.13
N LEU A 25 3.30 5.65 -0.04
CA LEU A 25 2.56 4.92 0.97
C LEU A 25 3.54 4.14 1.85
N LEU A 26 3.60 4.46 3.14
CA LEU A 26 4.36 3.72 4.14
C LEU A 26 3.42 2.85 4.98
N ILE A 27 3.72 1.56 5.06
CA ILE A 27 3.00 0.58 5.90
C ILE A 27 3.94 0.11 7.01
N GLN A 28 3.66 0.48 8.25
CA GLN A 28 4.42 0.08 9.44
C GLN A 28 3.78 -1.14 10.10
N ASP A 29 4.62 -1.98 10.73
CA ASP A 29 4.19 -3.20 11.42
C ASP A 29 3.31 -4.10 10.52
N VAL A 30 3.85 -4.50 9.36
CA VAL A 30 3.16 -5.26 8.32
C VAL A 30 2.65 -6.60 8.88
N LYS A 31 1.39 -6.93 8.59
CA LYS A 31 0.71 -8.18 8.98
C LYS A 31 0.27 -8.96 7.74
N LEU A 32 -0.01 -10.25 7.91
CA LEU A 32 -0.57 -11.11 6.83
C LEU A 32 -1.83 -10.49 6.19
N GLY A 33 -2.67 -9.85 7.02
CA GLY A 33 -3.86 -9.14 6.58
C GLY A 33 -3.59 -7.87 5.77
N ASP A 34 -2.33 -7.49 5.50
CA ASP A 34 -1.96 -6.37 4.63
C ASP A 34 -1.75 -6.80 3.16
N THR A 35 -1.75 -8.10 2.86
CA THR A 35 -1.67 -8.65 1.49
C THR A 35 -2.83 -8.15 0.62
N GLY A 36 -2.53 -7.64 -0.57
CA GLY A 36 -3.57 -7.17 -1.49
C GLY A 36 -3.04 -6.27 -2.61
N ARG A 37 -3.97 -5.78 -3.45
CA ARG A 37 -3.63 -4.86 -4.54
C ARG A 37 -3.74 -3.42 -4.06
N TYR A 38 -2.64 -2.70 -4.17
CA TYR A 38 -2.54 -1.29 -3.84
C TYR A 38 -2.53 -0.48 -5.13
N THR A 39 -3.42 0.49 -5.21
CA THR A 39 -3.57 1.37 -6.37
C THR A 39 -3.26 2.80 -5.95
N CYS A 40 -2.39 3.46 -6.70
CA CYS A 40 -2.23 4.91 -6.65
C CYS A 40 -3.13 5.51 -7.74
N TRP A 41 -3.96 6.49 -7.37
CA TRP A 41 -4.90 7.15 -8.27
C TRP A 41 -4.73 8.66 -8.14
N ALA A 42 -4.42 9.32 -9.26
CA ALA A 42 -4.23 10.76 -9.34
C ALA A 42 -5.26 11.35 -10.31
N ARG A 43 -5.95 12.42 -9.89
CA ARG A 43 -6.99 13.08 -10.67
C ARG A 43 -6.79 14.59 -10.68
N ASN A 44 -6.91 15.20 -11.86
CA ASN A 44 -6.95 16.65 -12.04
C ASN A 44 -8.10 17.04 -12.99
N LYS A 45 -8.21 18.33 -13.34
CA LYS A 45 -9.30 18.84 -14.21
C LYS A 45 -9.28 18.29 -15.64
N PHE A 46 -8.19 17.65 -16.06
CA PHE A 46 -8.00 17.13 -17.42
C PHE A 46 -8.18 15.60 -17.49
N GLY A 47 -8.31 14.91 -16.36
CA GLY A 47 -8.52 13.47 -16.30
C GLY A 47 -7.90 12.81 -15.09
N GLU A 48 -7.63 11.52 -15.24
CA GLU A 48 -7.10 10.67 -14.19
C GLU A 48 -6.01 9.73 -14.71
N ALA A 49 -5.13 9.32 -13.80
CA ALA A 49 -4.12 8.30 -14.03
C ALA A 49 -4.09 7.33 -12.84
N MET A 50 -3.83 6.06 -13.12
CA MET A 50 -3.69 5.03 -12.08
C MET A 50 -2.48 4.13 -12.33
N THR A 51 -1.91 3.61 -11.24
CA THR A 51 -0.92 2.53 -11.26
C THR A 51 -1.15 1.58 -10.09
N GLU A 52 -0.83 0.31 -10.27
CA GLU A 52 -1.10 -0.75 -9.29
C GLU A 52 0.15 -1.55 -8.95
N ALA A 53 0.23 -2.01 -7.70
CA ALA A 53 1.22 -2.95 -7.22
C ALA A 53 0.57 -3.99 -6.30
N TYR A 54 1.02 -5.25 -6.36
CA TYR A 54 0.55 -6.32 -5.49
C TYR A 54 1.54 -6.55 -4.35
N LEU A 55 1.08 -6.41 -3.11
CA LEU A 55 1.86 -6.73 -1.91
C LEU A 55 1.53 -8.13 -1.45
N ASN A 56 2.54 -9.01 -1.41
CA ASN A 56 2.42 -10.36 -0.85
C ASN A 56 3.18 -10.44 0.48
N VAL A 57 2.46 -10.60 1.59
CA VAL A 57 3.03 -10.79 2.93
C VAL A 57 2.99 -12.27 3.28
N ILE A 58 4.15 -12.86 3.55
CA ILE A 58 4.30 -14.26 3.94
C ILE A 58 4.77 -14.36 5.39
N SER A 59 4.23 -15.31 6.15
CA SER A 59 4.78 -15.68 7.45
C SER A 59 5.99 -16.59 7.24
N GLU A 60 6.99 -16.49 8.11
CA GLU A 60 8.01 -17.53 8.17
C GLU A 60 7.32 -18.86 8.49
N SER A 61 7.39 -19.81 7.56
CA SER A 61 7.09 -21.21 7.85
C SER A 61 8.24 -21.73 8.70
N SER A 62 7.97 -22.12 9.95
CA SER A 62 8.92 -22.94 10.70
C SER A 62 9.07 -24.26 9.94
N SER A 63 10.15 -24.41 9.17
CA SER A 63 10.54 -25.69 8.62
C SER A 63 10.95 -26.57 9.80
N VAL A 64 10.04 -27.44 10.25
CA VAL A 64 10.41 -28.57 11.11
C VAL A 64 11.22 -29.50 10.23
N ILE A 65 12.55 -29.47 10.38
CA ILE A 65 13.42 -30.53 9.87
C ILE A 65 13.15 -31.73 10.78
N ILE A 66 12.46 -32.73 10.23
CA ILE A 66 12.27 -34.06 10.84
C ILE A 66 13.57 -34.84 10.69
#